data_AF-A0A2R5LD11-F1
#
_entry.id   AF-A0A2R5LD11-F1
#
_cell.length_a   1.000
_cell.length_b   1.000
_cell.length_c   1.000
_cell.angle_alpha   90.00
_cell.angle_beta   90.00
_cell.angle_gamma   90.00
#
_symmetry.space_group_name_H-M   'P 1'
#
loop_
_entity.id
_entity.type
_entity.pdbx_description
1 polymer ?
#
loop_
_entity_poly.entity_id
_entity_poly.type
_entity_poly.pdbx_seq_one_letter_code
_entity_poly.pdbx_strand_id
1 'polypeptide(L)'
;NVVRLMAHELAHNLGCVHDGEEPYEHMEGHPGAKGCPWNDGYLMSYVSQDNRQFQFSHCCAKQILFVSELADKLCLYYNNSGKSDRVKTGALPGDRVSLDKLCQTTFAHETGYRFRFDNKTGLSGNGCKIPCKSNEFTRGYKTYWKNGNADGLDGSRCDPDDKTKLCIRGECKSHERCKECHNRTSQPKAPSTTTTTPAPRRRITWTYRRRKY
;
A
#
# COMPACT_ATOMS: atom_id res chain seq x y z
N ASN A 1 5.15 3.50 -3.56
CA ASN A 1 4.07 4.29 -2.95
C ASN A 1 3.98 5.65 -3.66
N VAL A 2 3.49 5.68 -4.90
CA VAL A 2 3.55 6.86 -5.78
C VAL A 2 2.55 7.93 -5.36
N VAL A 3 1.35 7.55 -4.91
CA VAL A 3 0.30 8.50 -4.52
C VAL A 3 0.69 9.30 -3.27
N ARG A 4 1.31 8.67 -2.28
CA ARG A 4 1.83 9.37 -1.08
C ARG A 4 2.87 10.43 -1.48
N LEU A 5 3.82 10.06 -2.34
CA LEU A 5 4.83 10.98 -2.84
C LEU A 5 4.20 12.13 -3.63
N MET A 6 3.26 11.85 -4.53
CA MET A 6 2.53 12.90 -5.25
C MET A 6 1.80 13.85 -4.30
N ALA A 7 1.16 13.34 -3.24
CA ALA A 7 0.50 14.18 -2.25
C ALA A 7 1.49 15.05 -1.46
N HIS A 8 2.68 14.53 -1.14
CA HIS A 8 3.77 15.27 -0.51
C HIS A 8 4.26 16.43 -1.40
N GLU A 9 4.59 16.14 -2.65
CA GLU A 9 5.06 17.17 -3.59
C GLU A 9 3.96 18.19 -3.95
N LEU A 10 2.71 17.74 -4.04
CA LEU A 10 1.58 18.65 -4.24
C LEU A 10 1.37 19.57 -3.04
N ALA A 11 1.60 19.10 -1.82
CA ALA A 11 1.50 19.93 -0.63
C ALA A 11 2.59 21.00 -0.56
N HIS A 12 3.80 20.72 -1.07
CA HIS A 12 4.82 21.76 -1.25
C HIS A 12 4.33 22.90 -2.16
N ASN A 13 3.61 22.58 -3.25
CA ASN A 13 3.00 23.60 -4.12
C ASN A 13 1.90 24.41 -3.41
N LEU A 14 1.32 23.88 -2.33
CA LEU A 14 0.33 24.55 -1.49
C LEU A 14 0.94 25.19 -0.24
N GLY A 15 2.27 25.34 -0.20
CA GLY A 15 2.97 26.06 0.86
C GLY A 15 3.50 25.22 1.99
N CYS A 16 3.25 23.90 2.05
CA CYS A 16 3.83 23.11 3.13
C CYS A 16 5.35 23.03 2.99
N VAL A 17 6.09 23.42 4.02
CA VAL A 17 7.48 22.98 4.24
C VAL A 17 7.48 21.58 4.85
N HIS A 18 8.66 20.96 4.98
CA HIS A 18 8.76 19.72 5.74
C HIS A 18 8.43 19.93 7.21
N ASP A 19 7.88 18.91 7.86
CA ASP A 19 7.62 18.96 9.30
C ASP A 19 8.93 19.21 10.07
N GLY A 20 8.98 20.26 10.88
CA GLY A 20 10.14 20.69 11.65
C GLY A 20 10.90 21.87 11.03
N GLU A 21 10.56 22.29 9.82
CA GLU A 21 11.24 23.38 9.12
C GLU A 21 10.71 24.77 9.47
N GLU A 22 11.55 25.77 9.17
CA GLU A 22 11.23 27.20 9.23
C GLU A 22 10.19 27.60 8.19
N PRO A 23 9.55 28.77 8.34
CA PRO A 23 8.79 29.39 7.26
C PRO A 23 9.59 29.65 5.98
N TYR A 24 8.91 29.75 4.83
CA TYR A 24 9.51 30.26 3.60
C TYR A 24 9.87 31.74 3.74
N GLU A 25 11.15 32.07 3.62
CA GLU A 25 11.65 33.45 3.77
C GLU A 25 11.03 34.44 2.77
N HIS A 26 10.69 33.97 1.57
CA HIS A 26 10.12 34.79 0.50
C HIS A 26 8.61 35.04 0.66
N MET A 27 7.99 34.50 1.71
CA MET A 27 6.54 34.56 1.94
C MET A 27 6.28 35.13 3.34
N GLU A 28 6.09 36.45 3.39
CA GLU A 28 5.85 37.17 4.65
C GLU A 28 4.65 36.61 5.41
N GLY A 29 4.83 36.33 6.71
CA GLY A 29 3.77 35.78 7.57
C GLY A 29 3.54 34.27 7.44
N HIS A 30 4.31 33.58 6.59
CA HIS A 30 4.20 32.13 6.46
C HIS A 30 4.44 31.42 7.81
N PRO A 31 3.60 30.43 8.20
CA PRO A 31 3.66 29.89 9.56
C PRO A 31 4.76 28.84 9.79
N GLY A 32 5.31 28.24 8.72
CA GLY A 32 6.32 27.17 8.81
C GLY A 32 5.81 25.92 9.53
N ALA A 33 6.73 25.06 9.98
CA ALA A 33 6.40 23.77 10.60
C ALA A 33 7.24 23.36 11.82
N LYS A 34 8.00 24.28 12.43
CA LYS A 34 8.75 24.03 13.69
C LYS A 34 7.96 23.34 14.80
N GLY A 35 6.66 23.63 14.90
CA GLY A 35 5.77 23.03 15.90
C GLY A 35 5.37 21.57 15.64
N CYS A 36 5.75 21.01 14.48
CA CYS A 36 5.47 19.63 14.09
C CYS A 36 6.79 18.90 13.88
N PRO A 37 7.27 18.09 14.85
CA PRO A 37 8.54 17.38 14.72
C PRO A 37 8.60 16.45 13.49
N TRP A 38 9.72 16.47 12.76
CA TRP A 38 9.98 15.57 11.63
C TRP A 38 9.71 14.09 11.97
N ASN A 39 10.15 13.67 13.16
CA ASN A 39 10.03 12.29 13.63
C ASN A 39 8.61 11.88 14.04
N ASP A 40 7.62 12.77 14.01
CA ASP A 40 6.22 12.35 14.17
C ASP A 40 5.73 11.54 12.96
N GLY A 41 6.40 11.63 11.81
CA GLY A 41 6.13 10.73 10.68
C GLY A 41 4.86 11.08 9.91
N TYR A 42 4.42 12.35 9.96
CA TYR A 42 3.33 12.82 9.11
C TYR A 42 3.74 12.90 7.63
N LEU A 43 2.79 13.14 6.74
CA LEU A 43 2.96 13.08 5.29
C LEU A 43 4.08 14.01 4.76
N MET A 44 4.36 15.13 5.43
CA MET A 44 5.45 16.05 5.06
C MET A 44 6.82 15.65 5.64
N SER A 45 6.95 14.41 6.11
CA SER A 45 8.22 13.77 6.47
C SER A 45 8.48 12.52 5.61
N TYR A 46 9.75 12.08 5.56
CA TYR A 46 10.09 10.77 4.97
C TYR A 46 10.03 9.62 5.99
N VAL A 47 9.71 9.91 7.25
CA VAL A 47 9.58 8.90 8.31
C VAL A 47 8.25 8.15 8.15
N SER A 48 8.33 6.83 8.06
CA SER A 48 7.17 5.93 7.95
C SER A 48 7.19 4.95 9.11
N GLN A 49 6.45 5.29 10.17
CA GLN A 49 6.40 4.49 11.40
C GLN A 49 4.99 4.00 11.74
N ASP A 50 3.98 4.81 11.45
CA ASP A 50 2.57 4.50 11.70
C ASP A 50 1.67 5.20 10.67
N ASN A 51 0.37 5.21 10.92
CA ASN A 51 -0.64 5.73 10.00
C ASN A 51 -0.64 7.25 9.84
N ARG A 52 0.13 8.00 10.65
CA ARG A 52 0.35 9.44 10.45
C ARG A 52 0.99 9.74 9.09
N GLN A 53 1.73 8.78 8.53
CA GLN A 53 2.34 8.92 7.19
C GLN A 53 1.33 9.18 6.05
N PHE A 54 0.03 8.96 6.31
CA PHE A 54 -1.07 9.18 5.37
C PHE A 54 -1.87 10.45 5.69
N GLN A 55 -1.39 11.31 6.59
CA GLN A 55 -2.08 12.50 7.08
C GLN A 55 -1.15 13.70 7.05
N PHE A 56 -1.69 14.87 6.74
CA PHE A 56 -0.97 16.11 6.96
C PHE A 56 -0.91 16.42 8.46
N SER A 57 0.22 16.95 8.92
CA SER A 57 0.31 17.55 10.24
C SER A 57 -0.58 18.78 10.32
N HIS A 58 -0.88 19.23 11.54
CA HIS A 58 -1.59 20.47 11.73
C HIS A 58 -0.78 21.70 11.24
N CYS A 59 0.55 21.61 11.17
CA CYS A 59 1.39 22.66 10.60
C CYS A 59 1.22 22.78 9.09
N CYS A 60 1.24 21.66 8.35
CA CYS A 60 0.97 21.70 6.91
C CYS A 60 -0.45 22.19 6.62
N ALA A 61 -1.46 21.75 7.39
CA ALA A 61 -2.83 22.27 7.24
C ALA A 61 -2.92 23.81 7.41
N LYS A 62 -2.20 24.37 8.39
CA LYS A 62 -2.12 25.84 8.59
C LYS A 62 -1.44 26.56 7.43
N GLN A 63 -0.39 25.98 6.85
CA GLN A 63 0.31 26.54 5.70
C GLN A 63 -0.57 26.55 4.44
N ILE A 64 -1.31 25.46 4.20
CA ILE A 64 -2.28 25.40 3.09
C ILE A 64 -3.35 26.47 3.25
N LEU A 65 -3.89 26.64 4.46
CA LEU A 65 -4.87 27.70 4.74
C LEU A 65 -4.26 29.08 4.47
N PHE A 66 -3.08 29.35 5.02
CA PHE A 66 -2.35 30.60 4.81
C PHE A 66 -2.16 30.91 3.32
N VAL A 67 -1.65 29.95 2.53
CA VAL A 67 -1.47 30.12 1.08
C VAL A 67 -2.79 30.34 0.36
N SER A 68 -3.86 29.65 0.77
CA SER A 68 -5.17 29.87 0.16
C SER A 68 -5.67 31.30 0.35
N GLU A 69 -5.38 31.93 1.49
CA GLU A 69 -5.82 33.29 1.81
C GLU A 69 -5.00 34.40 1.14
N LEU A 70 -3.89 34.06 0.48
CA LEU A 70 -3.06 35.04 -0.22
C LEU A 70 -3.77 35.61 -1.46
N ALA A 71 -3.69 36.94 -1.61
CA ALA A 71 -4.39 37.68 -2.66
C ALA A 71 -3.97 37.27 -4.09
N ASP A 72 -2.77 36.71 -4.27
CA ASP A 72 -2.24 36.29 -5.58
C ASP A 72 -2.54 34.81 -5.90
N LYS A 73 -3.19 34.05 -4.99
CA LYS A 73 -3.52 32.62 -5.18
C LYS A 73 -4.96 32.39 -5.63
N LEU A 74 -5.51 33.36 -6.37
CA LEU A 74 -6.88 33.31 -6.90
C LEU A 74 -7.17 32.07 -7.76
N CYS A 75 -6.15 31.48 -8.39
CA CYS A 75 -6.30 30.27 -9.21
C CYS A 75 -6.86 29.07 -8.43
N LEU A 76 -6.68 29.01 -7.11
CA LEU A 76 -7.24 27.95 -6.26
C LEU A 76 -8.76 28.03 -6.13
N TYR A 77 -9.35 29.20 -6.38
CA TYR A 77 -10.78 29.48 -6.26
C TYR A 77 -11.54 29.36 -7.58
N TYR A 78 -10.83 29.27 -8.71
CA TYR A 78 -11.45 29.15 -10.03
C TYR A 78 -11.35 27.72 -10.55
N ASN A 79 -12.49 27.09 -10.77
CA ASN A 79 -12.53 25.78 -11.44
C ASN A 79 -12.44 25.96 -12.96
N ASN A 80 -11.26 25.72 -13.51
CA ASN A 80 -10.97 25.74 -14.95
C ASN A 80 -10.79 24.32 -15.55
N SER A 81 -11.20 23.26 -14.84
CA SER A 81 -10.90 21.87 -15.21
C SER A 81 -11.69 21.29 -16.41
N GLY A 82 -12.51 22.10 -17.09
CA GLY A 82 -13.35 21.68 -18.21
C GLY A 82 -14.30 20.51 -17.88
N LYS A 83 -14.82 19.82 -18.91
CA LYS A 83 -15.42 18.48 -18.73
C LYS A 83 -14.27 17.51 -18.51
N SER A 84 -13.81 17.40 -17.28
CA SER A 84 -12.87 16.34 -16.91
C SER A 84 -13.57 14.99 -17.05
N ASP A 85 -12.97 14.05 -17.79
CA ASP A 85 -13.36 12.64 -17.86
C ASP A 85 -13.07 11.93 -16.53
N ARG A 86 -13.48 12.54 -15.41
CA ARG A 86 -13.42 11.92 -14.09
C ARG A 86 -14.31 10.70 -14.15
N VAL A 87 -13.68 9.53 -14.17
CA VAL A 87 -14.37 8.27 -13.99
C VAL A 87 -15.05 8.32 -12.63
N LYS A 88 -16.37 8.52 -12.63
CA LYS A 88 -17.19 8.42 -11.42
C LYS A 88 -17.22 6.95 -11.05
N THR A 89 -16.31 6.54 -10.17
CA THR A 89 -16.31 5.21 -9.61
C THR A 89 -16.42 5.30 -8.10
N GLY A 90 -17.29 4.45 -7.54
CA GLY A 90 -17.22 4.18 -6.12
C GLY A 90 -15.89 3.51 -5.79
N ALA A 91 -15.37 2.61 -6.62
CA ALA A 91 -14.27 1.69 -6.28
C ALA A 91 -13.07 2.37 -5.58
N LEU A 92 -12.70 1.82 -4.42
CA LEU A 92 -11.44 2.18 -3.76
C LEU A 92 -10.26 1.48 -4.45
N PRO A 93 -9.02 1.97 -4.31
CA PRO A 93 -7.87 1.37 -4.99
C PRO A 93 -7.67 -0.12 -4.67
N GLY A 94 -7.91 -0.55 -3.43
CA GLY A 94 -7.88 -1.95 -3.02
C GLY A 94 -8.98 -2.81 -3.66
N ASP A 95 -10.06 -2.22 -4.16
CA ASP A 95 -11.10 -2.94 -4.92
C ASP A 95 -10.58 -3.36 -6.30
N ARG A 96 -9.56 -2.66 -6.82
CA ARG A 96 -9.03 -2.83 -8.18
C ARG A 96 -7.66 -3.50 -8.22
N VAL A 97 -6.90 -3.42 -7.13
CA VAL A 97 -5.54 -3.96 -7.03
C VAL A 97 -5.55 -5.19 -6.14
N SER A 98 -5.16 -6.34 -6.67
CA SER A 98 -4.99 -7.56 -5.87
C SER A 98 -3.79 -7.44 -4.93
N LEU A 99 -3.79 -8.22 -3.84
CA LEU A 99 -2.65 -8.27 -2.91
C LEU A 99 -1.35 -8.70 -3.60
N ASP A 100 -1.42 -9.65 -4.55
CA ASP A 100 -0.27 -10.03 -5.39
C ASP A 100 0.26 -8.83 -6.19
N LYS A 101 -0.62 -8.08 -6.86
CA LYS A 101 -0.21 -6.92 -7.66
C LYS A 101 0.33 -5.79 -6.78
N LEU A 102 -0.23 -5.61 -5.59
CA LEU A 102 0.30 -4.71 -4.56
C LEU A 102 1.73 -5.09 -4.20
N CYS A 103 1.97 -6.35 -3.82
CA CYS A 103 3.33 -6.84 -3.50
C CYS A 103 4.31 -6.67 -4.66
N GLN A 104 3.92 -7.04 -5.88
CA GLN A 104 4.76 -6.87 -7.07
C GLN A 104 5.14 -5.41 -7.30
N THR A 105 4.19 -4.48 -7.15
CA THR A 105 4.40 -3.07 -7.44
C THR A 105 5.20 -2.39 -6.32
N THR A 106 4.95 -2.74 -5.06
CA THR A 106 5.68 -2.20 -3.90
C THR A 106 7.16 -2.56 -3.94
N PHE A 107 7.48 -3.81 -4.26
CA PHE A 107 8.86 -4.33 -4.28
C PHE A 107 9.45 -4.39 -5.70
N ALA A 108 8.90 -3.65 -6.66
CA ALA A 108 9.39 -3.66 -8.05
C ALA A 108 10.86 -3.21 -8.20
N HIS A 109 11.38 -2.46 -7.24
CA HIS A 109 12.77 -2.00 -7.20
C HIS A 109 13.77 -3.11 -6.84
N GLU A 110 13.31 -4.23 -6.25
CA GLU A 110 14.12 -5.38 -5.89
C GLU A 110 14.36 -6.28 -7.12
N THR A 111 15.25 -5.83 -8.00
CA THR A 111 15.56 -6.51 -9.27
C THR A 111 15.97 -7.97 -9.05
N GLY A 112 15.46 -8.87 -9.89
CA GLY A 112 15.73 -10.32 -9.79
C GLY A 112 14.77 -11.08 -8.86
N TYR A 113 13.87 -10.38 -8.17
CA TYR A 113 12.86 -10.99 -7.32
C TYR A 113 11.44 -10.66 -7.79
N ARG A 114 10.53 -11.62 -7.65
CA ARG A 114 9.10 -11.48 -7.93
C ARG A 114 8.34 -11.69 -6.64
N PHE A 115 7.83 -10.60 -6.07
CA PHE A 115 7.05 -10.65 -4.84
C PHE A 115 5.58 -10.99 -5.12
N ARG A 116 4.96 -11.70 -4.18
CA ARG A 116 3.52 -12.04 -4.14
C ARG A 116 3.01 -11.98 -2.71
N PHE A 117 1.70 -12.01 -2.53
CA PHE A 117 1.10 -12.07 -1.22
C PHE A 117 1.48 -13.38 -0.51
N ASP A 118 1.93 -13.28 0.74
CA ASP A 118 2.29 -14.44 1.54
C ASP A 118 1.06 -15.06 2.20
N ASN A 119 0.43 -15.99 1.49
CA ASN A 119 -0.73 -16.72 1.98
C ASN A 119 -0.46 -17.52 3.26
N LYS A 120 0.80 -17.89 3.54
CA LYS A 120 1.14 -18.65 4.75
C LYS A 120 1.09 -17.75 5.98
N THR A 121 1.60 -16.53 5.86
CA THR A 121 1.50 -15.52 6.92
C THR A 121 0.06 -15.01 7.05
N GLY A 122 -0.62 -14.77 5.92
CA GLY A 122 -2.00 -14.31 5.90
C GLY A 122 -2.17 -12.89 6.46
N LEU A 123 -3.42 -12.47 6.71
CA LEU A 123 -3.74 -11.11 7.16
C LEU A 123 -3.90 -10.98 8.69
N SER A 124 -3.89 -12.10 9.42
CA SER A 124 -4.18 -12.10 10.86
C SER A 124 -3.13 -11.31 11.64
N GLY A 125 -3.58 -10.42 12.52
CA GLY A 125 -2.71 -9.63 13.41
C GLY A 125 -1.87 -8.53 12.75
N ASN A 126 -1.91 -8.38 11.41
CA ASN A 126 -1.07 -7.43 10.70
C ASN A 126 -1.76 -6.10 10.37
N GLY A 127 -3.06 -5.97 10.67
CA GLY A 127 -3.87 -4.82 10.29
C GLY A 127 -3.73 -4.54 8.79
N CYS A 128 -3.27 -3.34 8.45
CA CYS A 128 -3.05 -2.94 7.05
C CYS A 128 -1.64 -3.16 6.52
N LYS A 129 -0.80 -3.92 7.23
CA LYS A 129 0.50 -4.36 6.72
C LYS A 129 0.29 -5.70 5.99
N ILE A 130 0.35 -5.67 4.66
CA ILE A 130 0.13 -6.84 3.81
C ILE A 130 1.45 -7.60 3.64
N PRO A 131 1.59 -8.83 4.14
CA PRO A 131 2.82 -9.58 4.01
C PRO A 131 3.06 -10.04 2.56
N CYS A 132 4.27 -9.81 2.10
CA CYS A 132 4.74 -10.12 0.77
C CYS A 132 5.99 -11.00 0.84
N LYS A 133 6.07 -11.97 -0.06
CA LYS A 133 7.16 -12.94 -0.15
C LYS A 133 7.66 -13.05 -1.59
N SER A 134 8.99 -13.07 -1.78
CA SER A 134 9.59 -13.24 -3.09
C SER A 134 9.43 -14.67 -3.62
N ASN A 135 9.73 -14.89 -4.88
CA ASN A 135 10.07 -16.23 -5.36
C ASN A 135 11.26 -16.79 -4.58
N GLU A 136 11.32 -18.12 -4.57
CA GLU A 136 12.43 -18.88 -4.02
C GLU A 136 13.74 -18.54 -4.75
N PHE A 137 14.84 -18.48 -3.99
CA PHE A 137 16.18 -18.40 -4.54
C PHE A 137 17.17 -19.20 -3.68
N THR A 138 18.24 -19.68 -4.31
CA THR A 138 19.25 -20.53 -3.67
C THR A 138 20.54 -19.74 -3.47
N ARG A 139 21.15 -19.87 -2.29
CA ARG A 139 22.50 -19.37 -2.01
C ARG A 139 23.32 -20.52 -1.41
N GLY A 140 24.21 -21.10 -2.21
CA GLY A 140 24.91 -22.34 -1.86
C GLY A 140 23.96 -23.54 -1.88
N TYR A 141 23.88 -24.26 -0.76
CA TYR A 141 23.00 -25.43 -0.59
C TYR A 141 21.69 -25.08 0.15
N LYS A 142 21.44 -23.80 0.44
CA LYS A 142 20.29 -23.33 1.20
C LYS A 142 19.34 -22.53 0.32
N THR A 143 18.05 -22.72 0.60
CA THR A 143 16.93 -22.06 -0.06
C THR A 143 16.41 -20.91 0.80
N TYR A 144 16.12 -19.78 0.17
CA TYR A 144 15.73 -18.53 0.83
C TYR A 144 14.56 -17.85 0.11
N TRP A 145 13.96 -16.90 0.84
CA TRP A 145 12.98 -15.95 0.35
C TRP A 145 13.26 -14.59 0.97
N LYS A 146 12.99 -13.53 0.23
CA LYS A 146 12.86 -12.19 0.79
C LYS A 146 11.42 -12.00 1.25
N ASN A 147 11.25 -11.39 2.41
CA ASN A 147 9.94 -11.03 2.95
C ASN A 147 9.89 -9.52 3.18
N GLY A 148 8.70 -8.95 3.12
CA GLY A 148 8.45 -7.55 3.43
C GLY A 148 6.96 -7.27 3.58
N ASN A 149 6.60 -6.12 4.11
CA ASN A 149 5.21 -5.71 4.26
C ASN A 149 4.91 -4.55 3.31
N ALA A 150 3.84 -4.67 2.53
CA ALA A 150 3.28 -3.55 1.79
C ALA A 150 2.19 -2.86 2.61
N ASP A 151 2.05 -1.54 2.47
CA ASP A 151 0.90 -0.84 3.01
C ASP A 151 -0.35 -1.18 2.20
N GLY A 152 -1.38 -1.68 2.88
CA GLY A 152 -2.68 -2.00 2.30
C GLY A 152 -3.34 -0.74 1.76
N LEU A 153 -3.72 -0.77 0.48
CA LEU A 153 -4.46 0.31 -0.15
C LEU A 153 -5.85 0.43 0.47
N ASP A 154 -6.41 1.64 0.47
CA ASP A 154 -7.80 1.83 0.88
C ASP A 154 -8.72 0.87 0.13
N GLY A 155 -9.57 0.14 0.86
CA GLY A 155 -10.43 -0.91 0.31
C GLY A 155 -9.82 -2.32 0.27
N SER A 156 -8.54 -2.49 0.64
CA SER A 156 -7.93 -3.81 0.81
C SER A 156 -8.50 -4.50 2.04
N ARG A 157 -8.64 -5.83 2.00
CA ARG A 157 -9.00 -6.62 3.17
C ARG A 157 -7.83 -6.65 4.16
N CYS A 158 -8.14 -6.58 5.44
CA CYS A 158 -7.15 -6.52 6.50
C CYS A 158 -7.43 -7.48 7.66
N ASP A 159 -8.60 -8.12 7.66
CA ASP A 159 -9.01 -9.09 8.66
C ASP A 159 -9.46 -10.38 7.93
N PRO A 160 -8.88 -11.54 8.25
CA PRO A 160 -9.26 -12.81 7.62
C PRO A 160 -10.65 -13.28 8.06
N ASP A 161 -11.06 -12.94 9.28
CA ASP A 161 -12.27 -13.44 9.93
C ASP A 161 -13.44 -12.46 9.70
N ASP A 162 -13.17 -11.16 9.72
CA ASP A 162 -14.16 -10.12 9.46
C ASP A 162 -14.02 -9.52 8.04
N LYS A 163 -14.87 -10.03 7.14
CA LYS A 163 -14.95 -9.61 5.74
C LYS A 163 -15.40 -8.15 5.55
N THR A 164 -15.90 -7.49 6.60
CA THR A 164 -16.39 -6.11 6.57
C THR A 164 -15.30 -5.09 6.88
N LYS A 165 -14.16 -5.54 7.42
CA LYS A 165 -13.02 -4.66 7.73
C LYS A 165 -12.13 -4.46 6.52
N LEU A 166 -11.86 -3.20 6.25
CA LEU A 166 -11.02 -2.75 5.15
C LEU A 166 -9.93 -1.83 5.70
N CYS A 167 -8.83 -1.77 4.95
CA CYS A 167 -7.87 -0.69 5.10
C CYS A 167 -8.50 0.62 4.69
N ILE A 168 -8.42 1.61 5.57
CA ILE A 168 -8.84 2.99 5.32
C ILE A 168 -7.85 3.90 6.06
N ARG A 169 -7.04 4.66 5.30
CA ARG A 169 -5.96 5.51 5.84
C ARG A 169 -4.98 4.75 6.73
N GLY A 170 -4.68 3.50 6.37
CA GLY A 170 -3.78 2.61 7.11
C GLY A 170 -4.41 1.91 8.32
N GLU A 171 -5.67 2.20 8.67
CA GLU A 171 -6.37 1.52 9.75
C GLU A 171 -7.23 0.37 9.23
N CYS A 172 -7.21 -0.75 9.93
CA CYS A 172 -8.11 -1.87 9.66
C CYS A 172 -9.43 -1.67 10.43
N LYS A 173 -10.48 -1.23 9.74
CA LYS A 173 -11.76 -0.92 10.36
C LYS A 173 -12.95 -1.26 9.50
N SER A 174 -14.10 -1.48 10.15
CA SER A 174 -15.37 -1.62 9.45
C SER A 174 -15.67 -0.32 8.70
N HIS A 175 -16.11 -0.45 7.46
CA HIS A 175 -16.42 0.70 6.62
C HIS A 175 -17.78 0.48 5.96
N GLU A 176 -18.62 1.52 5.89
CA GLU A 176 -20.01 1.40 5.42
C GLU A 176 -20.11 0.83 4.01
N ARG A 177 -19.10 1.11 3.19
CA ARG A 177 -18.98 0.58 1.82
C ARG A 177 -18.74 -0.93 1.76
N CYS A 178 -18.49 -1.56 2.90
CA CYS A 178 -18.35 -3.00 3.03
C CYS A 178 -19.62 -3.70 3.53
N LYS A 179 -20.73 -2.95 3.74
CA LYS A 179 -22.08 -3.51 3.96
C LYS A 179 -22.54 -4.40 2.77
N GLU A 180 -21.94 -4.25 1.58
CA GLU A 180 -22.22 -5.06 0.38
C GLU A 180 -20.97 -5.82 -0.15
N CYS A 181 -19.94 -6.01 0.67
CA CYS A 181 -18.69 -6.68 0.26
C CYS A 181 -18.87 -8.17 -0.13
N HIS A 182 -20.06 -8.76 0.06
CA HIS A 182 -20.38 -10.14 -0.29
C HIS A 182 -20.25 -10.44 -1.79
N ASN A 183 -20.46 -9.44 -2.65
CA ASN A 183 -20.42 -9.57 -4.12
C ASN A 183 -19.13 -9.06 -4.76
N ARG A 184 -18.13 -8.67 -3.97
CA ARG A 184 -16.80 -8.39 -4.53
C ARG A 184 -16.25 -9.71 -5.05
N THR A 185 -15.87 -9.77 -6.33
CA THR A 185 -14.94 -10.78 -6.82
C THR A 185 -13.80 -10.75 -5.84
N SER A 186 -13.71 -11.79 -5.02
CA SER A 186 -12.72 -11.89 -3.97
C SER A 186 -11.40 -11.46 -4.58
N GLN A 187 -10.74 -10.45 -4.00
CA GLN A 187 -9.29 -10.34 -4.18
C GLN A 187 -8.75 -11.77 -4.09
N PRO A 188 -7.95 -12.24 -5.07
CA PRO A 188 -7.66 -13.65 -5.28
C PRO A 188 -7.58 -14.37 -3.95
N LYS A 189 -8.54 -15.28 -3.70
CA LYS A 189 -8.64 -15.98 -2.42
C LYS A 189 -7.27 -16.57 -2.13
N ALA A 190 -6.81 -16.41 -0.90
CA ALA A 190 -5.72 -17.24 -0.39
C ALA A 190 -6.04 -18.70 -0.75
N PRO A 191 -5.08 -19.47 -1.29
CA PRO A 191 -5.29 -20.86 -1.60
C PRO A 191 -5.82 -21.54 -0.35
N SER A 192 -7.04 -22.06 -0.44
CA SER A 192 -7.60 -22.93 0.58
C SER A 192 -6.64 -24.11 0.70
N THR A 193 -6.16 -24.39 1.90
CA THR A 193 -5.43 -25.62 2.21
C THR A 193 -6.36 -26.81 1.97
N THR A 194 -6.39 -27.30 0.73
CA THR A 194 -6.93 -28.61 0.43
C THR A 194 -5.86 -29.61 0.84
N THR A 195 -6.07 -30.24 1.99
CA THR A 195 -5.33 -31.44 2.41
C THR A 195 -5.41 -32.45 1.27
N THR A 196 -4.34 -32.54 0.48
CA THR A 196 -4.27 -33.48 -0.63
C THR A 196 -3.86 -34.81 -0.03
N THR A 197 -4.82 -35.70 0.13
CA THR A 197 -4.58 -37.11 0.43
C THR A 197 -3.58 -37.66 -0.61
N PRO A 198 -2.46 -38.26 -0.20
CA PRO A 198 -1.47 -38.75 -1.16
C PRO A 198 -2.05 -39.92 -1.96
N ALA A 199 -1.92 -39.83 -3.29
CA ALA A 199 -2.28 -40.90 -4.20
C ALA A 199 -1.42 -42.15 -3.95
N PRO A 200 -1.96 -43.37 -4.10
CA PRO A 200 -1.23 -44.60 -3.85
C PRO A 200 -0.08 -44.77 -4.85
N ARG A 201 1.12 -45.06 -4.33
CA ARG A 201 2.33 -45.32 -5.13
C ARG A 201 2.11 -46.52 -6.06
N ARG A 202 2.13 -46.29 -7.36
CA ARG A 202 2.29 -47.37 -8.35
C ARG A 202 3.71 -47.93 -8.26
N ARG A 203 3.81 -49.23 -8.04
CA ARG A 203 5.06 -50.01 -8.01
C ARG A 203 5.57 -50.16 -9.45
N ILE A 204 6.69 -49.51 -9.78
CA ILE A 204 7.37 -49.71 -11.06
C ILE A 204 8.30 -50.92 -10.89
N THR A 205 8.01 -52.00 -11.61
CA THR A 205 8.90 -53.15 -11.75
C THR A 205 9.81 -52.96 -12.96
N TRP A 206 11.12 -53.00 -12.75
CA TRP A 206 12.12 -52.95 -13.81
C TRP A 206 12.34 -54.36 -14.37
N THR A 207 12.11 -54.56 -15.67
CA THR A 207 12.53 -55.77 -16.38
C THR A 207 13.86 -55.53 -17.09
N TYR A 208 14.89 -56.26 -16.67
CA TYR A 208 16.24 -56.20 -17.22
C TYR A 208 16.32 -57.04 -18.51
N ARG A 209 16.51 -56.41 -19.67
CA ARG A 209 16.78 -57.11 -20.94
C ARG A 209 18.29 -57.20 -21.16
N ARG A 210 18.87 -58.39 -20.97
CA ARG A 210 20.24 -58.72 -21.40
C ARG A 210 20.29 -58.76 -22.93
N ARG A 211 21.16 -57.96 -23.56
CA ARG A 211 21.60 -58.19 -24.95
C ARG A 211 22.66 -59.29 -24.92
N LYS A 212 22.46 -60.37 -25.70
CA LYS A 212 23.51 -61.31 -26.06
C LYS A 212 24.29 -60.71 -27.24
N TYR A 213 25.60 -60.97 -27.21
CA TYR A 213 26.62 -60.59 -28.20
C TYR A 213 26.21 -60.84 -29.65
#